data_AF-A0A9C8TW56-F1
#
_entry.id   AF-A0A9C8TW56-F1
#
_cell.length_a   1.000
_cell.length_b   1.000
_cell.length_c   1.000
_cell.angle_alpha   90.00
_cell.angle_beta   90.00
_cell.angle_gamma   90.00
#
_symmetry.space_group_name_H-M   'P 1'
#
loop_
_entity.id
_entity.type
_entity.pdbx_description
1 polymer ?
#
loop_
_entity_poly.entity_id
_entity_poly.type
_entity_poly.pdbx_seq_one_letter_code
_entity_poly.pdbx_strand_id
1 'polypeptide(L)'
;MASGQANSTLRRVFLTADALAERIAAAGAGVIELAANEVLTPSAQDLADERNVVVRRSVTAADAPVTQPTIKPDHQQAVETLANPATRPVDRAVTGPVGLVIERPDAGVVTLLQALRHDGPGFIDYGRTGCWMRNTEALAGDIRSGIVAGGVLLMRYAANAMTVAGKMRALRPVQGTQVAAVAAAVRHFDANVLVLEHRLRTFHEMRAMIRVFTAARTGPANRDVMDTIARLERA
;
A
#
# COMPACT_ATOMS: atom_id res chain seq x y z
N MET A 1 20.01 -23.12 -44.92
CA MET A 1 20.00 -21.71 -44.53
C MET A 1 18.90 -21.54 -43.49
N ALA A 2 19.25 -21.47 -42.21
CA ALA A 2 18.30 -21.26 -41.12
C ALA A 2 18.85 -20.12 -40.24
N SER A 3 18.25 -18.95 -40.35
CA SER A 3 18.57 -17.79 -39.52
C SER A 3 17.98 -17.99 -38.13
N GLY A 4 18.84 -18.26 -37.15
CA GLY A 4 18.46 -18.37 -35.75
C GLY A 4 18.07 -17.00 -35.18
N GLN A 5 16.80 -16.82 -34.82
CA GLN A 5 16.35 -15.68 -34.02
C GLN A 5 16.86 -15.87 -32.58
N ALA A 6 17.85 -15.06 -32.20
CA ALA A 6 18.25 -14.90 -30.82
C ALA A 6 17.11 -14.24 -30.04
N ASN A 7 16.35 -15.04 -29.30
CA ASN A 7 15.26 -14.58 -28.45
C ASN A 7 15.86 -13.94 -27.18
N SER A 8 16.31 -12.70 -27.32
CA SER A 8 16.83 -11.87 -26.25
C SER A 8 15.68 -11.54 -25.28
N THR A 9 15.58 -12.31 -24.20
CA THR A 9 14.66 -12.10 -23.06
C THR A 9 15.09 -10.92 -22.20
N LEU A 10 15.21 -9.73 -22.81
CA LEU A 10 15.45 -8.50 -22.06
C LEU A 10 14.25 -8.23 -21.16
N ARG A 11 14.51 -8.14 -19.86
CA ARG A 11 13.53 -7.83 -18.83
C ARG A 11 12.88 -6.49 -19.15
N ARG A 12 11.55 -6.48 -19.30
CA ARG A 12 10.78 -5.24 -19.50
C ARG A 12 10.90 -4.35 -18.28
N VAL A 13 11.24 -3.09 -18.50
CA VAL A 13 11.33 -2.04 -17.48
C VAL A 13 10.17 -1.09 -17.73
N PHE A 14 9.34 -0.85 -16.73
CA PHE A 14 8.22 0.09 -16.85
C PHE A 14 8.65 1.47 -16.35
N LEU A 15 8.51 2.48 -17.20
CA LEU A 15 8.82 3.87 -16.87
C LEU A 15 7.56 4.54 -16.31
N THR A 16 7.63 5.01 -15.06
CA THR A 16 6.54 5.73 -14.38
C THR A 16 6.49 7.19 -14.81
N ALA A 17 5.37 7.88 -14.52
CA ALA A 17 5.19 9.30 -14.83
C ALA A 17 6.27 10.17 -14.16
N ASP A 18 6.62 9.91 -12.89
CA ASP A 18 7.66 10.67 -12.18
C ASP A 18 9.05 10.49 -12.83
N ALA A 19 9.42 9.24 -13.16
CA ALA A 19 10.69 8.96 -13.83
C ALA A 19 10.75 9.58 -15.24
N LEU A 20 9.62 9.67 -15.93
CA LEU A 20 9.52 10.37 -17.21
C LEU A 20 9.62 11.90 -17.02
N ALA A 21 8.98 12.46 -16.01
CA ALA A 21 9.06 13.89 -15.69
C ALA A 21 10.50 14.33 -15.40
N GLU A 22 11.25 13.54 -14.63
CA GLU A 22 12.68 13.77 -14.38
C GLU A 22 13.50 13.75 -15.67
N ARG A 23 13.23 12.78 -16.57
CA ARG A 23 13.89 12.72 -17.89
C ARG A 23 13.55 13.91 -18.77
N ILE A 24 12.30 14.36 -18.77
CA ILE A 24 11.87 15.57 -19.51
C ILE A 24 12.60 16.80 -18.99
N ALA A 25 12.70 16.95 -17.66
CA ALA A 25 13.41 18.06 -17.04
C ALA A 25 14.92 18.04 -17.36
N ALA A 26 15.53 16.85 -17.41
CA ALA A 26 16.96 16.69 -17.71
C ALA A 26 17.30 16.84 -19.20
N ALA A 27 16.44 16.37 -20.11
CA ALA A 27 16.70 16.36 -21.55
C ALA A 27 16.51 17.74 -22.20
N GLY A 28 15.72 18.63 -21.60
CA GLY A 28 15.49 20.00 -22.07
C GLY A 28 14.83 20.14 -23.45
N ALA A 29 14.56 19.02 -24.14
CA ALA A 29 14.00 18.95 -25.49
C ALA A 29 12.82 17.97 -25.51
N GLY A 30 11.77 18.32 -26.27
CA GLY A 30 10.51 17.58 -26.38
C GLY A 30 10.59 16.22 -27.09
N VAL A 31 11.75 15.57 -27.09
CA VAL A 31 11.93 14.21 -27.61
C VAL A 31 12.63 13.37 -26.54
N ILE A 32 11.99 12.28 -26.10
CA ILE A 32 12.57 11.33 -25.14
C ILE A 32 12.81 10.00 -25.85
N GLU A 33 14.06 9.52 -25.76
CA GLU A 33 14.43 8.20 -26.25
C GLU A 33 14.25 7.14 -25.16
N LEU A 34 13.52 6.07 -25.49
CA LEU A 34 13.34 4.90 -24.65
C LEU A 34 14.21 3.75 -25.16
N ALA A 35 14.84 3.06 -24.22
CA ALA A 35 15.53 1.81 -24.55
C ALA A 35 14.53 0.76 -25.06
N ALA A 36 15.03 -0.22 -25.83
CA ALA A 36 14.18 -1.24 -26.46
C ALA A 36 13.34 -2.08 -25.47
N ASN A 37 13.76 -2.17 -24.20
CA ASN A 37 13.06 -2.87 -23.13
C ASN A 37 12.24 -1.96 -22.20
N GLU A 38 12.23 -0.65 -22.44
CA GLU A 38 11.45 0.32 -21.66
C GLU A 38 10.03 0.46 -22.22
N VAL A 39 9.04 0.44 -21.32
CA VAL A 39 7.63 0.57 -21.64
C VAL A 39 7.02 1.63 -20.74
N LEU A 40 6.35 2.63 -21.32
CA LEU A 40 5.63 3.63 -20.53
C LEU A 40 4.44 2.99 -19.81
N THR A 41 4.22 3.36 -18.56
CA THR A 41 2.94 3.11 -17.90
C THR A 41 1.85 4.03 -18.50
N PRO A 42 0.55 3.71 -18.34
CA PRO A 42 -0.53 4.57 -18.84
C PRO A 42 -0.40 6.04 -18.38
N SER A 43 -0.11 6.27 -17.10
CA SER A 43 0.07 7.62 -16.57
C SER A 43 1.30 8.35 -17.12
N ALA A 44 2.36 7.62 -17.50
CA ALA A 44 3.50 8.22 -18.18
C ALA A 44 3.16 8.58 -19.64
N GLN A 45 2.29 7.80 -20.29
CA GLN A 45 1.78 8.13 -21.61
C GLN A 45 0.94 9.41 -21.57
N ASP A 46 0.00 9.51 -20.60
CA ASP A 46 -0.83 10.70 -20.42
C ASP A 46 0.02 11.96 -20.20
N LEU A 47 1.09 11.86 -19.40
CA LEU A 47 2.03 12.95 -19.16
C LEU A 47 2.81 13.33 -20.42
N ALA A 48 3.24 12.36 -21.22
CA ALA A 48 3.94 12.63 -22.48
C ALA A 48 3.04 13.40 -23.45
N ASP A 49 1.76 13.00 -23.55
CA ASP A 49 0.77 13.63 -24.41
C ASP A 49 0.45 15.06 -23.92
N GLU A 50 0.23 15.27 -22.62
CA GLU A 50 -0.02 16.59 -22.00
C GLU A 50 1.14 17.56 -22.26
N ARG A 51 2.38 17.07 -22.19
CA ARG A 51 3.59 17.88 -22.36
C ARG A 51 4.06 17.97 -23.82
N ASN A 52 3.32 17.40 -24.77
CA ASN A 52 3.67 17.33 -26.19
C ASN A 52 5.09 16.77 -26.43
N VAL A 53 5.46 15.72 -25.67
CA VAL A 53 6.76 15.07 -25.76
C VAL A 53 6.68 13.90 -26.74
N VAL A 54 7.55 13.90 -27.75
CA VAL A 54 7.65 12.82 -28.73
C VAL A 54 8.52 11.71 -28.15
N VAL A 55 7.92 10.53 -27.98
CA VAL A 55 8.62 9.35 -27.46
C VAL A 55 9.15 8.52 -28.63
N ARG A 56 10.48 8.37 -28.73
CA ARG A 56 11.14 7.53 -29.74
C ARG A 56 11.74 6.30 -29.09
N ARG A 57 11.65 5.14 -29.74
CA ARG A 57 12.34 3.93 -29.29
C ARG A 57 13.63 3.76 -30.07
N SER A 58 14.74 3.64 -29.37
CA SER A 58 16.02 3.29 -29.99
C SER A 58 16.01 1.79 -30.32
N VAL A 59 16.22 1.47 -31.61
CA VAL A 59 16.23 0.09 -32.14
C VAL A 59 17.64 -0.54 -32.06
N THR A 60 18.63 0.20 -31.57
CA THR A 60 20.02 -0.26 -31.51
C THR A 60 20.36 -0.77 -30.11
N ALA A 61 20.60 -2.08 -30.00
CA ALA A 61 21.20 -2.69 -28.83
C ALA A 61 22.73 -2.52 -28.88
N ALA A 62 23.32 -1.93 -27.83
CA ALA A 62 24.61 -2.33 -27.26
C ALA A 62 24.99 -1.44 -26.05
N ASP A 63 25.17 -2.11 -24.91
CA ASP A 63 25.95 -1.77 -23.72
C ASP A 63 26.28 -0.31 -23.38
N ALA A 64 25.62 0.19 -22.32
CA ALA A 64 26.18 1.22 -21.44
C ALA A 64 25.91 0.84 -19.97
N PRO A 65 26.93 0.86 -19.09
CA PRO A 65 26.76 0.52 -17.68
C PRO A 65 26.07 1.67 -16.92
N VAL A 66 24.94 1.36 -16.28
CA VAL A 66 24.23 2.29 -15.38
C VAL A 66 25.01 2.44 -14.08
N THR A 67 25.54 3.63 -13.83
CA THR A 67 26.21 4.01 -12.57
C THR A 67 25.15 4.46 -11.55
N GLN A 68 25.04 3.76 -10.42
CA GLN A 68 24.20 4.19 -9.29
C GLN A 68 24.95 5.22 -8.43
N PRO A 69 24.33 6.35 -8.03
CA PRO A 69 24.94 7.25 -7.06
C PRO A 69 24.78 6.73 -5.62
N THR A 70 25.92 6.62 -4.94
CA THR A 70 26.05 6.30 -3.51
C THR A 70 25.60 7.50 -2.65
N ILE A 71 24.58 7.31 -1.81
CA ILE A 71 24.20 8.28 -0.77
C ILE A 71 24.85 7.83 0.54
N LYS A 72 25.74 8.67 1.08
CA LYS A 72 26.33 8.53 2.42
C LYS A 72 25.29 8.89 3.50
N PRO A 73 25.21 8.14 4.61
CA PRO A 73 24.52 8.60 5.80
C PRO A 73 25.55 9.09 6.84
N ASP A 74 25.37 10.33 7.31
CA ASP A 74 25.93 10.80 8.58
C ASP A 74 24.89 11.70 9.25
N HIS A 75 24.41 11.28 10.43
CA HIS A 75 24.48 12.03 11.68
C HIS A 75 23.77 11.28 12.80
N GLN A 76 24.57 10.90 13.80
CA GLN A 76 24.17 10.38 15.10
C GLN A 76 23.87 11.49 16.11
N GLN A 77 23.25 11.08 17.23
CA GLN A 77 23.09 11.70 18.56
C GLN A 77 21.65 12.19 18.84
N ALA A 78 21.05 11.97 20.02
CA ALA A 78 21.59 11.63 21.33
C ALA A 78 20.66 10.69 22.14
N VAL A 79 21.26 10.06 23.14
CA VAL A 79 20.66 9.21 24.18
C VAL A 79 20.16 10.10 25.33
N GLU A 80 18.98 9.81 25.88
CA GLU A 80 18.75 10.02 27.30
C GLU A 80 17.72 9.01 27.85
N THR A 81 18.11 8.37 28.94
CA THR A 81 17.42 7.26 29.61
C THR A 81 17.00 7.74 30.99
N LEU A 82 15.82 7.36 31.48
CA LEU A 82 15.57 7.09 32.91
C LEU A 82 14.33 6.18 33.09
N ALA A 83 14.50 5.14 33.93
CA ALA A 83 13.57 4.06 34.31
C ALA A 83 12.42 4.57 35.22
N ASN A 84 11.30 3.91 35.59
CA ASN A 84 10.84 2.51 35.80
C ASN A 84 9.30 2.60 36.12
N PRO A 85 8.54 1.62 36.69
CA PRO A 85 8.27 0.21 36.35
C PRO A 85 6.75 -0.05 36.08
N ALA A 86 6.41 -0.71 34.96
CA ALA A 86 5.24 -1.60 34.79
C ALA A 86 5.23 -2.06 33.32
N THR A 87 6.21 -2.87 32.94
CA THR A 87 6.35 -3.39 31.57
C THR A 87 5.21 -4.34 31.23
N ARG A 88 4.11 -3.80 30.71
CA ARG A 88 3.38 -4.49 29.63
C ARG A 88 4.32 -4.58 28.43
N PRO A 89 4.37 -5.70 27.71
CA PRO A 89 5.30 -5.87 26.60
C PRO A 89 5.07 -4.74 25.58
N VAL A 90 6.11 -3.94 25.37
CA VAL A 90 6.12 -2.80 24.46
C VAL A 90 6.02 -3.33 23.03
N ASP A 91 4.97 -2.88 22.33
CA ASP A 91 4.83 -2.73 20.87
C ASP A 91 5.75 -3.61 20.01
N ARG A 92 5.43 -4.90 19.92
CA ARG A 92 5.99 -5.72 18.85
C ARG A 92 5.28 -5.31 17.57
N ALA A 93 6.00 -4.76 16.60
CA ALA A 93 5.49 -4.58 15.25
C ALA A 93 4.92 -5.93 14.78
N VAL A 94 3.59 -6.02 14.65
CA VAL A 94 2.94 -7.26 14.23
C VAL A 94 3.17 -7.39 12.73
N THR A 95 4.26 -8.04 12.38
CA THR A 95 4.53 -8.47 11.00
C THR A 95 3.71 -9.73 10.75
N GLY A 96 2.72 -9.65 9.88
CA GLY A 96 1.84 -10.78 9.61
C GLY A 96 0.94 -10.52 8.42
N PRO A 97 0.20 -11.55 7.97
CA PRO A 97 -0.78 -11.38 6.91
C PRO A 97 -1.89 -10.41 7.32
N VAL A 98 -2.53 -9.80 6.32
CA VAL A 98 -3.68 -8.91 6.51
C VAL A 98 -4.95 -9.66 6.14
N GLY A 99 -5.91 -9.68 7.05
CA GLY A 99 -7.22 -10.25 6.79
C GLY A 99 -8.03 -9.38 5.83
N LEU A 100 -8.81 -10.00 4.98
CA LEU A 100 -9.63 -9.35 3.97
C LEU A 100 -11.08 -9.78 4.13
N VAL A 101 -11.98 -8.80 4.26
CA VAL A 101 -13.42 -9.02 4.27
C VAL A 101 -14.04 -8.21 3.14
N ILE A 102 -14.89 -8.86 2.35
CA ILE A 102 -15.57 -8.24 1.22
C ILE A 102 -17.07 -8.43 1.42
N GLU A 103 -17.84 -7.34 1.35
CA GLU A 103 -19.30 -7.41 1.42
C GLU A 103 -19.88 -8.12 0.20
N ARG A 104 -19.50 -7.65 -1.00
CA ARG A 104 -19.90 -8.25 -2.26
C ARG A 104 -18.85 -7.98 -3.33
N PRO A 105 -18.15 -9.01 -3.84
CA PRO A 105 -17.15 -8.79 -4.87
C PRO A 105 -17.82 -8.32 -6.17
N ASP A 106 -17.23 -7.31 -6.81
CA ASP A 106 -17.47 -6.94 -8.19
C ASP A 106 -16.20 -7.12 -9.01
N ALA A 107 -16.27 -6.88 -10.33
CA ALA A 107 -15.12 -7.06 -11.22
C ALA A 107 -13.92 -6.18 -10.79
N GLY A 108 -14.17 -4.95 -10.34
CA GLY A 108 -13.13 -4.04 -9.87
C GLY A 108 -12.43 -4.54 -8.61
N VAL A 109 -13.20 -5.06 -7.64
CA VAL A 109 -12.67 -5.72 -6.45
C VAL A 109 -11.84 -6.94 -6.84
N VAL A 110 -12.33 -7.81 -7.72
CA VAL A 110 -11.57 -9.00 -8.16
C VAL A 110 -10.22 -8.62 -8.77
N THR A 111 -10.20 -7.62 -9.66
CA THR A 111 -8.95 -7.10 -10.26
C THR A 111 -8.03 -6.51 -9.19
N LEU A 112 -8.57 -5.77 -8.21
CA LEU A 112 -7.79 -5.25 -7.07
C LEU A 112 -7.13 -6.37 -6.28
N LEU A 113 -7.85 -7.44 -5.95
CA LEU A 113 -7.28 -8.57 -5.19
C LEU A 113 -6.19 -9.30 -5.97
N GLN A 114 -6.36 -9.46 -7.29
CA GLN A 114 -5.33 -10.02 -8.14
C GLN A 114 -4.06 -9.16 -8.12
N ALA A 115 -4.20 -7.85 -8.24
CA ALA A 115 -3.06 -6.93 -8.17
C ALA A 115 -2.36 -6.96 -6.79
N LEU A 116 -3.14 -7.01 -5.71
CA LEU A 116 -2.60 -7.05 -4.34
C LEU A 116 -1.83 -8.33 -4.03
N ARG A 117 -2.21 -9.47 -4.63
CA ARG A 117 -1.44 -10.73 -4.52
C ARG A 117 -0.01 -10.61 -5.05
N HIS A 118 0.23 -9.70 -5.99
CA HIS A 118 1.57 -9.44 -6.54
C HIS A 118 2.36 -8.39 -5.75
N ASP A 119 1.73 -7.65 -4.84
CA ASP A 119 2.33 -6.49 -4.15
C ASP A 119 3.07 -6.85 -2.86
N GLY A 120 3.05 -8.11 -2.41
CA GLY A 120 3.87 -8.60 -1.32
C GLY A 120 3.19 -8.87 0.04
N PRO A 121 2.17 -8.13 0.52
CA PRO A 121 1.50 -8.52 1.75
C PRO A 121 0.69 -9.80 1.52
N GLY A 122 0.89 -10.80 2.38
CA GLY A 122 0.02 -11.96 2.42
C GLY A 122 -1.38 -11.53 2.85
N PHE A 123 -2.40 -11.84 2.05
CA PHE A 123 -3.80 -11.61 2.42
C PHE A 123 -4.46 -12.94 2.79
N ILE A 124 -5.27 -12.92 3.87
CA ILE A 124 -6.13 -14.04 4.25
C ILE A 124 -7.58 -13.64 3.97
N ASP A 125 -8.27 -14.43 3.16
CA ASP A 125 -9.68 -14.20 2.85
C ASP A 125 -10.60 -14.72 3.97
N TYR A 126 -11.45 -13.83 4.49
CA TYR A 126 -12.45 -14.13 5.50
C TYR A 126 -13.87 -14.29 4.91
N GLY A 127 -14.04 -14.28 3.58
CA GLY A 127 -15.32 -14.38 2.86
C GLY A 127 -16.12 -15.69 3.00
N ARG A 128 -16.03 -16.41 4.13
CA ARG A 128 -16.53 -17.79 4.29
C ARG A 128 -18.05 -17.91 4.44
N THR A 129 -18.70 -16.94 5.08
CA THR A 129 -20.10 -17.13 5.53
C THR A 129 -21.14 -16.38 4.68
N GLY A 130 -20.72 -15.65 3.65
CA GLY A 130 -21.58 -14.72 2.90
C GLY A 130 -22.09 -13.52 3.72
N CYS A 131 -21.80 -13.45 5.01
CA CYS A 131 -22.16 -12.35 5.91
C CYS A 131 -20.90 -11.61 6.36
N TRP A 132 -20.69 -10.40 5.84
CA TRP A 132 -19.49 -9.61 6.15
C TRP A 132 -19.34 -9.30 7.64
N MET A 133 -20.45 -9.18 8.39
CA MET A 133 -20.41 -8.92 9.84
C MET A 133 -19.78 -10.09 10.60
N ARG A 134 -20.23 -11.33 10.32
CA ARG A 134 -19.65 -12.55 10.92
C ARG A 134 -18.20 -12.75 10.50
N ASN A 135 -17.89 -12.46 9.24
CA ASN A 135 -16.51 -12.51 8.74
C ASN A 135 -15.61 -11.47 9.44
N THR A 136 -16.15 -10.27 9.72
CA THR A 136 -15.44 -9.21 10.47
C THR A 136 -15.25 -9.60 11.94
N GLU A 137 -16.21 -10.28 12.55
CA GLU A 137 -16.06 -10.82 13.90
C GLU A 137 -14.98 -11.90 13.98
N ALA A 138 -14.93 -12.82 13.01
CA ALA A 138 -13.85 -13.81 12.90
C ALA A 138 -12.49 -13.13 12.73
N LEU A 139 -12.40 -12.13 11.84
CA LEU A 139 -11.22 -11.30 11.66
C LEU A 139 -10.81 -10.60 12.97
N ALA A 140 -11.76 -10.07 13.74
CA ALA A 140 -11.49 -9.44 15.03
C ALA A 140 -10.94 -10.43 16.06
N GLY A 141 -11.38 -11.69 16.02
CA GLY A 141 -10.80 -12.79 16.80
C GLY A 141 -9.32 -13.00 16.47
N ASP A 142 -9.00 -13.07 15.18
CA ASP A 142 -7.64 -13.35 14.70
C ASP A 142 -6.68 -12.17 14.84
N ILE A 143 -7.16 -10.93 14.74
CA ILE A 143 -6.37 -9.74 15.09
C ILE A 143 -6.01 -9.75 16.57
N ARG A 144 -6.97 -10.12 17.44
CA ARG A 144 -6.78 -10.15 18.90
C ARG A 144 -5.78 -11.24 19.32
N SER A 145 -5.79 -12.38 18.64
CA SER A 145 -4.85 -13.48 18.89
C SER A 145 -3.48 -13.27 18.23
N GLY A 146 -3.33 -12.24 17.39
CA GLY A 146 -2.09 -11.93 16.67
C GLY A 146 -1.82 -12.85 15.47
N ILE A 147 -2.82 -13.61 15.01
CA ILE A 147 -2.72 -14.46 13.81
C ILE A 147 -2.60 -13.60 12.55
N VAL A 148 -3.35 -12.49 12.49
CA VAL A 148 -3.25 -11.48 11.45
C VAL A 148 -2.83 -10.14 12.04
N ALA A 149 -2.06 -9.39 11.26
CA ALA A 149 -1.60 -8.07 11.68
C ALA A 149 -2.75 -7.04 11.71
N GLY A 150 -3.76 -7.22 10.86
CA GLY A 150 -4.86 -6.28 10.70
C GLY A 150 -5.87 -6.73 9.67
N GLY A 151 -6.74 -5.80 9.28
CA GLY A 151 -7.84 -6.05 8.35
C GLY A 151 -8.01 -5.00 7.26
N VAL A 152 -8.49 -5.43 6.09
CA VAL A 152 -9.07 -4.56 5.06
C VAL A 152 -10.52 -5.00 4.82
N LEU A 153 -11.45 -4.06 4.91
CA LEU A 153 -12.87 -4.24 4.66
C LEU A 153 -13.23 -3.51 3.37
N LEU A 154 -13.55 -4.25 2.31
CA LEU A 154 -14.06 -3.70 1.05
C LEU A 154 -15.58 -3.74 1.08
N MET A 155 -16.19 -2.56 1.20
CA MET A 155 -17.61 -2.38 1.49
C MET A 155 -18.27 -1.54 0.40
N ARG A 156 -19.57 -1.73 0.19
CA ARG A 156 -20.35 -0.82 -0.67
C ARG A 156 -20.58 0.52 0.02
N TYR A 157 -20.77 0.49 1.34
CA TYR A 157 -20.97 1.65 2.21
C TYR A 157 -20.11 1.50 3.47
N ALA A 158 -19.09 2.35 3.62
CA ALA A 158 -18.13 2.29 4.72
C ALA A 158 -18.77 2.63 6.05
N ALA A 159 -19.78 3.52 6.07
CA ALA A 159 -20.44 3.94 7.31
C ALA A 159 -20.96 2.74 8.14
N ASN A 160 -21.52 1.73 7.48
CA ASN A 160 -22.00 0.50 8.14
C ASN A 160 -20.86 -0.28 8.79
N ALA A 161 -19.78 -0.49 8.03
CA ALA A 161 -18.61 -1.21 8.51
C ALA A 161 -17.85 -0.45 9.60
N MET A 162 -17.72 0.87 9.48
CA MET A 162 -17.14 1.73 10.52
C MET A 162 -17.93 1.60 11.83
N THR A 163 -19.27 1.65 11.74
CA THR A 163 -20.14 1.52 12.92
C THR A 163 -19.99 0.15 13.57
N VAL A 164 -20.06 -0.94 12.80
CA VAL A 164 -19.98 -2.31 13.33
C VAL A 164 -18.57 -2.61 13.85
N ALA A 165 -17.53 -2.34 13.06
CA ALA A 165 -16.15 -2.59 13.46
C ALA A 165 -15.75 -1.76 14.68
N GLY A 166 -16.24 -0.51 14.80
CA GLY A 166 -15.98 0.35 15.96
C GLY A 166 -16.62 -0.13 17.26
N LYS A 167 -17.51 -1.14 17.21
CA LYS A 167 -18.05 -1.82 18.41
C LYS A 167 -17.27 -3.07 18.80
N MET A 168 -16.32 -3.51 17.97
CA MET A 168 -15.49 -4.67 18.26
C MET A 168 -14.19 -4.21 18.93
N ARG A 169 -14.01 -4.51 20.21
CA ARG A 169 -12.84 -4.06 21.04
C ARG A 169 -11.45 -4.35 20.45
N ALA A 170 -11.34 -5.33 19.55
CA ALA A 170 -10.07 -5.66 18.90
C ALA A 170 -9.77 -4.81 17.66
N LEU A 171 -10.75 -4.04 17.18
CA LEU A 171 -10.68 -3.30 15.93
C LEU A 171 -10.63 -1.81 16.19
N ARG A 172 -9.73 -1.13 15.48
CA ARG A 172 -9.61 0.32 15.39
C ARG A 172 -9.77 0.68 13.92
N PRO A 173 -11.02 0.77 13.44
CA PRO A 173 -11.27 1.00 12.03
C PRO A 173 -10.96 2.44 11.65
N VAL A 174 -10.41 2.62 10.45
CA VAL A 174 -10.33 3.92 9.76
C VAL A 174 -10.97 3.80 8.39
N GLN A 175 -11.73 4.82 7.99
CA GLN A 175 -12.22 4.93 6.63
C GLN A 175 -11.12 5.47 5.71
N GLY A 176 -10.80 4.75 4.65
CA GLY A 176 -9.87 5.20 3.62
C GLY A 176 -10.54 6.20 2.69
N THR A 177 -10.38 7.49 2.99
CA THR A 177 -10.84 8.59 2.14
C THR A 177 -9.74 9.15 1.24
N GLN A 178 -8.50 9.14 1.73
CA GLN A 178 -7.31 9.59 1.03
C GLN A 178 -6.07 8.92 1.64
N VAL A 179 -5.01 8.76 0.85
CA VAL A 179 -3.77 8.08 1.27
C VAL A 179 -3.13 8.74 2.50
N ALA A 180 -3.08 10.08 2.53
CA ALA A 180 -2.50 10.83 3.66
C ALA A 180 -3.27 10.60 4.97
N ALA A 181 -4.61 10.53 4.92
CA ALA A 181 -5.45 10.27 6.09
C ALA A 181 -5.27 8.84 6.60
N VAL A 182 -5.13 7.86 5.70
CA VAL A 182 -4.82 6.48 6.09
C VAL A 182 -3.46 6.40 6.79
N ALA A 183 -2.43 7.05 6.23
CA ALA A 183 -1.10 7.08 6.83
C ALA A 183 -1.13 7.74 8.22
N ALA A 184 -1.81 8.88 8.35
CA ALA A 184 -1.99 9.57 9.62
C ALA A 184 -2.74 8.68 10.63
N ALA A 185 -3.77 7.97 10.21
CA ALA A 185 -4.55 7.14 11.10
C ALA A 185 -3.78 5.94 11.65
N VAL A 186 -2.96 5.30 10.82
CA VAL A 186 -2.06 4.24 11.28
C VAL A 186 -1.06 4.79 12.31
N ARG A 187 -0.44 5.94 12.04
CA ARG A 187 0.56 6.53 12.97
C ARG A 187 -0.04 7.04 14.27
N HIS A 188 -1.18 7.74 14.21
CA HIS A 188 -1.72 8.47 15.36
C HIS A 188 -2.74 7.68 16.16
N PHE A 189 -3.48 6.76 15.53
CA PHE A 189 -4.54 5.97 16.19
C PHE A 189 -4.24 4.47 16.20
N ASP A 190 -3.06 4.04 15.74
CA ASP A 190 -2.72 2.63 15.57
C ASP A 190 -3.84 1.86 14.85
N ALA A 191 -4.41 2.50 13.81
CA ALA A 191 -5.55 1.97 13.08
C ALA A 191 -5.19 0.59 12.54
N ASN A 192 -5.95 -0.43 12.98
CA ASN A 192 -5.64 -1.81 12.64
C ASN A 192 -6.61 -2.45 11.64
N VAL A 193 -7.64 -1.70 11.24
CA VAL A 193 -8.57 -2.06 10.18
C VAL A 193 -8.76 -0.88 9.23
N LEU A 194 -8.59 -1.10 7.93
CA LEU A 194 -8.92 -0.14 6.88
C LEU A 194 -10.27 -0.48 6.26
N VAL A 195 -11.19 0.47 6.20
CA VAL A 195 -12.49 0.33 5.54
C VAL A 195 -12.51 1.16 4.25
N LEU A 196 -12.81 0.53 3.12
CA LEU A 196 -12.87 1.19 1.81
C LEU A 196 -14.24 1.01 1.15
N GLU A 197 -14.79 2.12 0.64
CA GLU A 197 -15.96 2.11 -0.24
C GLU A 197 -15.55 1.81 -1.67
N HIS A 198 -15.60 0.53 -2.06
CA HIS A 198 -15.04 0.11 -3.36
C HIS A 198 -15.78 0.66 -4.58
N ARG A 199 -17.02 1.16 -4.41
CA ARG A 199 -17.80 1.76 -5.50
C ARG A 199 -17.53 3.24 -5.74
N LEU A 200 -16.95 3.93 -4.76
CA LEU A 200 -16.69 5.38 -4.83
C LEU A 200 -15.21 5.71 -5.01
N ARG A 201 -14.37 4.68 -5.10
CA ARG A 201 -12.91 4.82 -5.22
C ARG A 201 -12.45 4.13 -6.48
N THR A 202 -11.48 4.74 -7.13
CA THR A 202 -10.80 4.12 -8.26
C THR A 202 -9.92 2.97 -7.77
N PHE A 203 -9.60 2.06 -8.69
CA PHE A 203 -8.65 0.98 -8.45
C PHE A 203 -7.32 1.48 -7.88
N HIS A 204 -6.77 2.57 -8.46
CA HIS A 204 -5.47 3.11 -8.06
C HIS A 204 -5.50 3.71 -6.65
N GLU A 205 -6.55 4.46 -6.30
CA GLU A 205 -6.72 5.01 -4.95
C GLU A 205 -6.83 3.89 -3.91
N MET A 206 -7.65 2.87 -4.15
CA MET A 206 -7.79 1.74 -3.23
C MET A 206 -6.46 1.02 -3.03
N ARG A 207 -5.75 0.70 -4.14
CA ARG A 207 -4.45 0.03 -4.07
C ARG A 207 -3.41 0.85 -3.32
N ALA A 208 -3.35 2.16 -3.56
CA ALA A 208 -2.43 3.06 -2.87
C ALA A 208 -2.74 3.12 -1.35
N MET A 209 -4.02 3.26 -0.98
CA MET A 209 -4.42 3.26 0.43
C MET A 209 -4.11 1.95 1.14
N ILE A 210 -4.38 0.80 0.49
CA ILE A 210 -4.05 -0.51 1.06
C ILE A 210 -2.55 -0.67 1.26
N ARG A 211 -1.73 -0.29 0.27
CA ARG A 211 -0.26 -0.34 0.37
C ARG A 211 0.28 0.50 1.52
N VAL A 212 -0.21 1.74 1.65
CA VAL A 212 0.19 2.62 2.76
C VAL A 212 -0.26 2.03 4.09
N PHE A 213 -1.50 1.54 4.16
CA PHE A 213 -2.02 0.91 5.37
C PHE A 213 -1.21 -0.31 5.80
N THR A 214 -0.79 -1.17 4.88
CA THR A 214 0.01 -2.36 5.22
C THR A 214 1.46 -2.01 5.56
N ALA A 215 2.05 -1.00 4.91
CA ALA A 215 3.44 -0.60 5.13
C ALA A 215 3.63 0.23 6.41
N ALA A 216 2.69 1.11 6.77
CA ALA A 216 2.85 2.10 7.84
C ALA A 216 2.74 1.54 9.27
N ARG A 217 2.44 0.25 9.44
CA ARG A 217 2.17 -0.39 10.74
C ARG A 217 3.39 -0.66 11.62
N THR A 218 4.56 -0.22 11.16
CA THR A 218 5.84 -0.43 11.84
C THR A 218 6.23 0.75 12.75
N GLY A 219 5.43 1.82 12.79
CA GLY A 219 5.69 3.01 13.61
C GLY A 219 5.13 2.92 15.04
N PRO A 220 5.74 3.64 16.01
CA PRO A 220 5.20 3.75 17.36
C PRO A 220 3.89 4.54 17.37
N ALA A 221 2.89 4.04 18.10
CA ALA A 221 1.60 4.71 18.26
C ALA A 221 1.69 5.92 19.21
N ASN A 222 0.78 6.89 19.06
CA ASN A 222 0.61 7.95 20.04
C ASN A 222 -0.02 7.40 21.33
N ARG A 223 0.82 7.14 22.34
CA ARG A 223 0.42 6.48 23.59
C ARG A 223 -0.70 7.21 24.33
N ASP A 224 -0.68 8.54 24.40
CA ASP A 224 -1.67 9.32 25.15
C ASP A 224 -3.09 9.15 24.57
N VAL A 225 -3.19 9.12 23.23
CA VAL A 225 -4.46 8.87 22.53
C VAL A 225 -4.93 7.46 22.78
N MET A 226 -4.03 6.47 22.70
CA MET A 226 -4.35 5.06 22.91
C MET A 226 -4.80 4.76 24.34
N ASP A 227 -4.15 5.36 25.34
CA ASP A 227 -4.53 5.24 26.75
C ASP A 227 -5.91 5.88 27.01
N THR A 228 -6.19 7.00 26.34
CA THR A 228 -7.51 7.65 26.40
C THR A 228 -8.60 6.75 25.81
N ILE A 229 -8.37 6.16 24.64
CA ILE A 229 -9.31 5.22 24.00
C ILE A 229 -9.55 4.00 24.93
N ALA A 230 -8.48 3.38 25.42
CA ALA A 230 -8.56 2.22 26.31
C ALA A 230 -9.26 2.53 27.65
N ARG A 231 -9.22 3.78 28.13
CA ARG A 231 -10.01 4.23 29.28
C ARG A 231 -11.50 4.34 28.92
N LEU A 232 -11.84 4.94 27.78
CA LEU A 232 -13.22 5.11 27.34
C LEU A 232 -13.91 3.77 27.04
N GLU A 233 -13.20 2.76 26.54
CA GLU A 233 -13.76 1.42 26.27
C GLU A 233 -14.06 0.60 27.53
N ARG A 234 -13.54 1.02 28.69
CA ARG A 234 -13.76 0.38 29.99
C ARG A 234 -14.90 1.02 30.80
N ALA A 235 -15.27 2.25 30.48
CA ALA A 235 -16.36 2.98 31.11
C ALA A 235 -17.72 2.53 30.56
#